data_AF-N1ZZ54-F1
#
_entry.id   AF-N1ZZ54-F1
#
_cell.length_a   1.000
_cell.length_b   1.000
_cell.length_c   1.000
_cell.angle_alpha   90.00
_cell.angle_beta   90.00
_cell.angle_gamma   90.00
#
_symmetry.space_group_name_H-M   'P 1'
#
loop_
_entity.id
_entity.type
_entity.pdbx_description
1 polymer ?
#
loop_
_entity_poly.entity_id
_entity_poly.type
_entity_poly.pdbx_seq_one_letter_code
_entity_poly.pdbx_strand_id
1 'polypeptide(L)' 'MTRTFTIENGQKPTEEQLKEVQEAQMHPITFDEDCQELSPALMKAFKSAVVQRNRKKKA' A
#
# COMPACT_ATOMS: atom_id res chain seq x y z
N MET A 1 -5.37 14.26 -11.62
CA MET A 1 -5.57 14.73 -10.23
C MET A 1 -5.82 13.51 -9.36
N THR A 2 -4.98 13.25 -8.36
CA THR A 2 -5.17 12.16 -7.40
C THR A 2 -6.26 12.56 -6.40
N ARG A 3 -7.31 11.75 -6.24
CA ARG A 3 -8.33 11.95 -5.20
C ARG A 3 -7.78 11.46 -3.86
N THR A 4 -7.74 12.33 -2.86
CA THR A 4 -7.24 12.01 -1.52
C THR A 4 -8.41 12.00 -0.55
N PHE A 5 -8.66 10.86 0.09
CA PHE A 5 -9.64 10.75 1.17
C PHE A 5 -8.93 10.94 2.51
N THR A 6 -9.35 11.93 3.28
CA THR A 6 -8.85 12.14 4.64
C THR A 6 -9.76 11.37 5.59
N ILE A 7 -9.19 10.46 6.38
CA ILE A 7 -9.91 9.66 7.37
C ILE A 7 -9.37 10.03 8.74
N GLU A 8 -10.26 10.38 9.67
CA GLU A 8 -9.88 10.68 11.05
C GLU A 8 -9.59 9.40 11.86
N ASN A 9 -8.87 9.54 12.97
CA ASN A 9 -8.56 8.39 13.83
C ASN A 9 -9.86 7.75 14.37
N GLY A 10 -10.07 6.47 14.04
CA GLY A 10 -11.24 5.70 14.45
C GLY A 10 -12.40 5.70 13.44
N GLN A 11 -12.31 6.50 12.38
CA GLN A 11 -13.30 6.53 11.32
C GLN A 11 -13.08 5.35 10.36
N LYS A 12 -14.16 4.64 10.01
CA LYS A 12 -14.14 3.60 8.99
C LYS A 12 -14.42 4.23 7.61
N PRO A 13 -13.75 3.78 6.53
CA PRO A 13 -14.09 4.21 5.18
C PRO A 13 -15.54 3.89 4.86
N THR A 14 -16.18 4.73 4.03
CA THR A 14 -17.54 4.46 3.54
C THR A 14 -17.54 3.28 2.58
N GLU A 15 -18.71 2.66 2.38
CA GLU A 15 -18.85 1.54 1.44
C GLU A 15 -18.46 1.91 0.01
N GLU A 16 -18.71 3.15 -0.40
CA GLU A 16 -18.32 3.68 -1.71
C GLU A 16 -16.80 3.77 -1.86
N GLN A 17 -16.10 4.24 -0.83
CA GLN A 17 -14.63 4.28 -0.81
C GLN A 17 -14.04 2.86 -0.88
N LEU A 18 -14.66 1.91 -0.17
CA LEU A 18 -14.23 0.50 -0.22
C LEU A 18 -14.45 -0.10 -1.61
N LYS A 19 -15.56 0.22 -2.28
CA LYS A 19 -15.83 -0.20 -3.67
C LYS A 19 -14.81 0.38 -4.64
N GLU A 20 -14.45 1.66 -4.53
CA GLU A 20 -13.43 2.28 -5.37
C GLU A 20 -12.07 1.59 -5.20
N VAL A 21 -11.70 1.21 -3.97
CA VAL A 21 -10.47 0.44 -3.71
C VAL A 21 -10.53 -0.96 -4.31
N GLN A 22 -11.68 -1.64 -4.25
CA GLN A 22 -11.86 -2.96 -4.86
C GLN A 22 -11.77 -2.90 -6.38
N GLU A 23 -12.38 -1.88 -7.00
CA GLU A 23 -12.27 -1.66 -8.44
C GLU A 23 -10.82 -1.35 -8.83
N ALA A 24 -10.13 -0.49 -8.09
CA ALA A 24 -8.72 -0.17 -8.29
C ALA A 24 -7.82 -1.42 -8.25
N GLN A 25 -8.13 -2.38 -7.36
CA GLN A 25 -7.37 -3.64 -7.24
C GLN A 25 -7.45 -4.50 -8.51
N MET A 26 -8.51 -4.37 -9.32
CA MET A 26 -8.69 -5.16 -10.54
C MET A 26 -7.82 -4.67 -11.71
N HIS A 27 -7.26 -3.46 -11.60
CA HIS A 27 -6.39 -2.92 -12.63
C HIS A 27 -4.95 -3.45 -12.50
N PRO A 28 -4.29 -3.82 -13.61
CA PRO A 28 -2.92 -4.30 -13.57
C PRO A 28 -1.96 -3.19 -13.14
N ILE A 29 -0.97 -3.55 -12.32
CA ILE A 29 0.13 -2.65 -11.97
C ILE A 29 1.05 -2.56 -13.19
N THR A 30 1.18 -1.37 -13.75
CA THR A 30 2.10 -1.08 -14.85
C THR A 30 3.38 -0.48 -14.30
N PHE A 31 4.48 -1.21 -14.44
CA PHE A 31 5.80 -0.74 -14.05
C PHE A 31 6.40 0.04 -15.21
N ASP A 32 6.96 1.23 -14.94
CA ASP A 32 7.70 2.01 -15.92
C ASP A 32 9.19 1.63 -15.90
N GLU A 33 9.97 2.16 -16.85
CA GLU A 33 11.40 1.85 -16.96
C GLU A 33 12.20 2.29 -15.72
N ASP A 34 11.75 3.36 -15.06
CA ASP A 34 12.36 3.95 -13.86
C ASP A 34 11.93 3.25 -12.55
N CYS A 35 10.84 2.48 -12.58
CA CYS A 35 10.21 1.83 -11.44
C CYS A 35 9.82 0.39 -11.81
N GLN A 36 10.85 -0.40 -12.12
CA GLN A 36 10.71 -1.82 -12.39
C GLN A 36 10.24 -2.62 -11.17
N GLU A 37 9.71 -3.81 -11.41
CA GLU A 37 9.31 -4.71 -10.35
C GLU A 37 10.50 -5.09 -9.44
N LEU A 38 10.24 -5.16 -8.13
CA LEU A 38 11.26 -5.57 -7.17
C LEU A 38 11.68 -7.03 -7.40
N SER A 39 12.99 -7.27 -7.45
CA SER A 39 13.51 -8.64 -7.44
C SER A 39 13.05 -9.40 -6.18
N PRO A 40 12.96 -10.74 -6.20
CA PRO A 40 12.56 -11.52 -5.03
C PRO A 40 13.40 -11.24 -3.79
N ALA A 41 14.70 -10.95 -3.97
CA ALA A 41 15.61 -10.58 -2.89
C ALA A 41 15.28 -9.21 -2.29
N LEU A 42 15.00 -8.21 -3.13
CA LEU A 42 14.62 -6.86 -2.69
C LEU A 42 13.26 -6.87 -1.98
N MET A 43 12.28 -7.59 -2.52
CA MET A 43 10.97 -7.78 -1.88
C MET A 43 11.12 -8.42 -0.49
N LYS A 44 11.99 -9.43 -0.36
CA LYS A 44 12.30 -10.05 0.95
C LYS A 44 12.93 -9.05 1.91
N ALA A 45 13.94 -8.29 1.48
CA ALA A 45 14.61 -7.29 2.31
C ALA A 45 13.62 -6.21 2.78
N PHE A 46 12.75 -5.72 1.88
CA PHE A 46 11.71 -4.76 2.20
C PHE A 46 10.74 -5.28 3.27
N LYS A 47 10.21 -6.50 3.09
CA LYS A 47 9.34 -7.15 4.09
C LYS A 47 10.03 -7.25 5.46
N SER A 48 11.28 -7.68 5.49
CA SER A 48 12.06 -7.75 6.72
C SER A 48 12.25 -6.39 7.39
N ALA A 49 12.52 -5.33 6.63
CA ALA A 49 12.68 -3.97 7.16
C ALA A 49 11.38 -3.44 7.79
N VAL A 50 10.23 -3.67 7.14
CA VAL A 50 8.90 -3.27 7.66
C VAL A 50 8.60 -4.00 8.98
N VAL A 51 8.83 -5.32 9.03
CA VAL A 51 8.60 -6.11 10.26
C VAL A 51 9.45 -5.60 11.42
N GLN A 52 10.75 -5.35 11.18
CA GLN A 52 11.64 -4.83 12.22
C GLN A 52 11.24 -3.43 12.70
N ARG A 53 10.86 -2.52 11.78
CA ARG A 53 10.34 -1.20 12.11
C ARG A 53 9.10 -1.30 13.00
N ASN A 54 8.15 -2.16 12.63
CA ASN A 54 6.90 -2.32 13.36
C ASN A 54 7.11 -2.91 14.76
N ARG A 55 8.09 -3.82 14.91
CA ARG A 55 8.51 -4.32 16.24
C ARG A 55 9.06 -3.20 17.10
N LYS A 56 9.98 -2.38 16.58
CA LYS A 56 10.54 -1.23 17.31
C LYS A 56 9.49 -0.20 17.73
N LYS A 57 8.48 0.04 16.89
CA LYS A 57 7.39 0.99 17.20
C LYS A 57 6.38 0.50 18.24
N LYS A 58 6.34 -0.81 18.48
CA LYS A 58 5.44 -1.45 19.46
C LYS A 58 6.14 -1.74 20.80
N ALA A 59 7.44 -1.51 20.89
CA ALA A 59 8.24 -1.67 22.10
C ALA A 59 8.27 -0.37 22.91
#